data_AF-D3Z487-F1
#
_entry.id   AF-D3Z487-F1
#
_cell.length_a   1.000
_cell.length_b   1.000
_cell.length_c   1.000
_cell.angle_alpha   90.00
_cell.angle_beta   90.00
_cell.angle_gamma   90.00
#
_symmetry.space_group_name_H-M   'P 1'
#
loop_
_entity.id
_entity.type
_entity.pdbx_description
1 polymer ?
#
loop_
_entity_poly.entity_id
_entity_poly.type
_entity_poly.pdbx_seq_one_letter_code
_entity_poly.pdbx_strand_id
1 'polypeptide(L)'
;MPGAAAKGSELSERIEGFVETLKRGGGQRSSEDMARETLGLLRRLITDHHWNNAGDLMDLIRREGRRMTAAQPSETTVGNMVRRVLKIIREEYGRLHGRSDESDQQESLHKLLTSGGLSEDFSFHFAPLKANIIEAINELLVELEGTMENIAAQALEHIHSNEVIMTIGYSRTVEAFLKEAARKRKFHVIVAECAPFCQGHEMAVNLSKEGIETTVMTDAAIFAVMSRVNKFPSEEDSFHKFVAPEEVLPFTEGDILEKVSVHCPVFDYVPPDLITLFISNIGGNAPSYIYRLMSELYHPDD
;
A
#
# COMPACT_ATOMS: atom_id res chain seq x y z
N MET A 1 36.92 14.32 8.07
CA MET A 1 36.12 13.08 8.19
C MET A 1 35.71 12.60 6.80
N PRO A 2 36.50 11.74 6.12
CA PRO A 2 36.23 11.30 4.74
C PRO A 2 35.08 10.29 4.58
N GLY A 3 34.64 9.64 5.67
CA GLY A 3 33.67 8.53 5.61
C GLY A 3 32.20 8.94 5.44
N ALA A 4 31.81 10.17 5.75
CA ALA A 4 30.42 10.63 5.62
C ALA A 4 30.04 10.93 4.16
N ALA A 5 30.98 11.47 3.37
CA ALA A 5 30.76 11.75 1.95
C ALA A 5 30.65 10.47 1.11
N ALA A 6 31.42 9.43 1.45
CA ALA A 6 31.32 8.12 0.78
C ALA A 6 29.96 7.44 1.04
N LYS A 7 29.45 7.50 2.27
CA LYS A 7 28.12 6.95 2.63
C LYS A 7 26.96 7.68 1.95
N GLY A 8 27.06 9.01 1.83
CA GLY A 8 26.07 9.79 1.07
C GLY A 8 26.00 9.42 -0.41
N SER A 9 27.14 9.06 -1.02
CA SER A 9 27.17 8.58 -2.41
C SER A 9 26.55 7.19 -2.58
N GLU A 10 26.78 6.26 -1.64
CA GLU A 10 26.20 4.92 -1.67
C GLU A 10 24.67 4.97 -1.50
N LEU A 11 24.17 5.83 -0.61
CA LEU A 11 22.72 6.01 -0.42
C LEU A 11 22.06 6.59 -1.68
N SER A 12 22.70 7.58 -2.31
CA SER A 12 22.20 8.18 -3.54
C SER A 12 22.13 7.17 -4.69
N GLU A 13 23.17 6.34 -4.84
CA GLU A 13 23.21 5.26 -5.83
C GLU A 13 22.10 4.22 -5.58
N ARG A 14 21.85 3.85 -4.31
CA ARG A 14 20.76 2.94 -3.96
C ARG A 14 19.37 3.52 -4.27
N ILE A 15 19.14 4.81 -3.98
CA ILE A 15 17.88 5.48 -4.30
C ILE A 15 17.70 5.51 -5.83
N GLU A 16 18.76 5.79 -6.58
CA GLU A 16 18.72 5.79 -8.04
C GLU A 16 18.45 4.39 -8.61
N GLY A 17 19.10 3.35 -8.10
CA GLY A 17 18.81 1.96 -8.47
C GLY A 17 17.38 1.53 -8.11
N PHE A 18 16.84 1.99 -6.99
CA PHE A 18 15.45 1.74 -6.60
C PHE A 18 14.47 2.43 -7.56
N VAL A 19 14.70 3.71 -7.86
CA VAL A 19 13.90 4.48 -8.83
C VAL A 19 13.96 3.86 -10.24
N GLU A 20 15.12 3.39 -10.68
CA GLU A 20 15.25 2.69 -11.95
C GLU A 20 14.47 1.38 -11.97
N THR A 21 14.50 0.62 -10.87
CA THR A 21 13.71 -0.60 -10.71
C THR A 21 12.20 -0.32 -10.77
N LEU A 22 11.74 0.78 -10.14
CA LEU A 22 10.34 1.22 -10.23
C LEU A 22 9.94 1.56 -11.68
N LYS A 23 10.80 2.29 -12.41
CA LYS A 23 10.55 2.67 -13.82
C LYS A 23 10.50 1.47 -14.76
N ARG A 24 11.34 0.45 -14.52
CA ARG A 24 11.40 -0.77 -15.34
C ARG A 24 10.19 -1.69 -15.15
N GLY A 25 9.22 -1.30 -14.31
CA GLY A 25 7.91 -1.94 -14.23
C GLY A 25 7.61 -2.61 -12.90
N GLY A 26 8.50 -2.52 -11.90
CA GLY A 26 8.42 -3.31 -10.68
C GLY A 26 8.70 -4.77 -10.98
N GLY A 27 9.71 -5.37 -10.34
CA GLY A 27 9.86 -6.84 -10.42
C GLY A 27 8.63 -7.56 -9.87
N GLN A 28 8.61 -8.90 -9.86
CA GLN A 28 7.60 -9.72 -9.16
C GLN A 28 7.68 -9.58 -7.62
N ARG A 29 7.77 -8.35 -7.11
CA ARG A 29 7.91 -8.02 -5.69
C ARG A 29 6.51 -7.84 -5.10
N SER A 30 6.34 -8.27 -3.85
CA SER A 30 5.12 -7.98 -3.08
C SER A 30 4.98 -6.47 -2.90
N SER A 31 3.74 -5.98 -2.78
CA SER A 31 3.48 -4.62 -2.28
C SER A 31 4.09 -4.43 -0.88
N GLU A 32 4.03 -5.46 -0.05
CA GLU A 32 4.65 -5.50 1.28
C GLU A 32 6.19 -5.32 1.21
N ASP A 33 6.85 -6.01 0.27
CA ASP A 33 8.30 -5.93 0.08
C ASP A 33 8.71 -4.54 -0.38
N MET A 34 7.90 -3.94 -1.26
CA MET A 34 8.12 -2.59 -1.74
C MET A 34 7.97 -1.55 -0.63
N ALA A 35 6.96 -1.70 0.23
CA ALA A 35 6.75 -0.84 1.39
C ALA A 35 7.91 -0.97 2.38
N ARG A 36 8.37 -2.20 2.67
CA ARG A 36 9.52 -2.47 3.53
C ARG A 36 10.82 -1.86 2.99
N GLU A 37 11.07 -2.02 1.69
CA GLU A 37 12.24 -1.43 1.03
C GLU A 37 12.19 0.10 1.08
N THR A 38 11.02 0.69 0.83
CA THR A 38 10.79 2.15 0.93
C THR A 38 11.09 2.67 2.33
N LEU A 39 10.52 2.05 3.37
CA LEU A 39 10.78 2.42 4.77
C LEU A 39 12.25 2.21 5.14
N GLY A 40 12.88 1.15 4.64
CA GLY A 40 14.31 0.90 4.80
C GLY A 40 15.20 2.00 4.19
N LEU A 41 14.84 2.50 3.01
CA LEU A 41 15.51 3.63 2.36
C LEU A 41 15.30 4.94 3.13
N LEU A 42 14.06 5.23 3.54
CA LEU A 42 13.74 6.42 4.34
C LEU A 42 14.47 6.43 5.68
N ARG A 43 14.54 5.28 6.37
CA ARG A 43 15.31 5.14 7.62
C ARG A 43 16.79 5.44 7.43
N ARG A 44 17.40 4.95 6.34
CA ARG A 44 18.81 5.24 6.01
C ARG A 44 19.00 6.71 5.68
N LEU A 45 18.09 7.32 4.93
CA LEU A 45 18.12 8.75 4.61
C LEU A 45 18.11 9.61 5.88
N ILE A 46 17.27 9.28 6.87
CA ILE A 46 17.23 9.99 8.16
C ILE A 46 18.52 9.76 8.99
N THR A 47 19.14 8.58 8.84
CA THR A 47 20.34 8.20 9.61
C THR A 47 21.62 8.82 9.04
N ASP A 48 21.80 8.77 7.72
CA ASP A 48 23.04 9.15 7.05
C ASP A 48 23.12 10.66 6.77
N HIS A 49 21.97 11.34 6.57
CA HIS A 49 21.96 12.79 6.44
C HIS A 49 22.01 13.51 7.79
N HIS A 50 22.78 14.60 7.81
CA HIS A 50 22.74 15.57 8.89
C HIS A 50 21.70 16.63 8.55
N TRP A 51 20.75 16.84 9.45
CA TRP A 51 19.72 17.87 9.37
C TRP A 51 19.75 18.64 10.68
N ASN A 52 19.67 19.97 10.58
CA ASN A 52 19.67 20.84 11.75
C ASN A 52 18.27 21.00 12.34
N ASN A 53 17.26 20.67 11.54
CA ASN A 53 15.91 21.09 11.78
C ASN A 53 14.90 20.09 11.18
N ALA A 54 13.72 19.97 11.80
CA ALA A 54 12.66 19.09 11.33
C ALA A 54 12.11 19.52 9.97
N GLY A 55 12.04 20.83 9.71
CA GLY A 55 11.64 21.39 8.41
C GLY A 55 12.55 20.91 7.27
N ASP A 56 13.87 21.03 7.45
CA ASP A 56 14.87 20.59 6.46
C ASP A 56 14.73 19.08 6.17
N LEU A 57 14.47 18.28 7.20
CA LEU A 57 14.27 16.84 7.07
C LEU A 57 13.00 16.53 6.27
N MET A 58 11.89 17.20 6.57
CA MET A 58 10.64 17.00 5.84
C MET A 58 10.78 17.41 4.37
N ASP A 59 11.49 18.50 4.08
CA ASP A 59 11.71 18.93 2.69
C ASP A 59 12.63 17.99 1.92
N LEU A 60 13.63 17.40 2.59
CA LEU A 60 14.46 16.32 2.03
C LEU A 60 13.61 15.10 1.67
N ILE A 61 12.75 14.64 2.60
CA ILE A 61 11.87 13.49 2.38
C ILE A 61 10.83 13.78 1.30
N ARG A 62 10.23 14.98 1.26
CA ARG A 62 9.31 15.39 0.19
C ARG A 62 10.00 15.44 -1.18
N ARG A 63 11.27 15.84 -1.23
CA ARG A 63 12.05 15.89 -2.49
C ARG A 63 12.28 14.49 -3.03
N GLU A 64 12.81 13.59 -2.21
CA GLU A 64 13.07 12.21 -2.62
C GLU A 64 11.75 11.45 -2.85
N GLY A 65 10.74 11.68 -2.02
CA GLY A 65 9.38 11.17 -2.20
C GLY A 65 8.77 11.55 -3.54
N ARG A 66 8.85 12.84 -3.92
CA ARG A 66 8.39 13.30 -5.23
C ARG A 66 9.12 12.63 -6.39
N ARG A 67 10.42 12.37 -6.26
CA ARG A 67 11.20 11.63 -7.29
C ARG A 67 10.72 10.19 -7.41
N MET A 68 10.46 9.51 -6.30
CA MET A 68 9.97 8.13 -6.29
C MET A 68 8.54 8.01 -6.83
N THR A 69 7.63 8.88 -6.40
CA THR A 69 6.23 8.88 -6.90
C THR A 69 6.15 9.26 -8.38
N ALA A 70 7.00 10.17 -8.85
CA ALA A 70 7.07 10.51 -10.27
C ALA A 70 7.66 9.38 -11.14
N ALA A 71 8.39 8.44 -10.54
CA ALA A 71 8.99 7.32 -11.26
C ALA A 71 7.93 6.31 -11.74
N GLN A 72 6.91 6.06 -10.91
CA GLN A 72 5.78 5.20 -11.23
C GLN A 72 4.52 5.73 -10.54
N PRO A 73 3.70 6.57 -11.20
CA PRO A 73 2.51 7.17 -10.58
C PRO A 73 1.44 6.17 -10.16
N SER A 74 1.36 5.02 -10.83
CA SER A 74 0.43 3.94 -10.49
C SER A 74 0.84 3.18 -9.21
N GLU A 75 2.08 3.36 -8.73
CA GLU A 75 2.58 2.73 -7.50
C GLU A 75 2.40 3.68 -6.31
N THR A 76 1.22 3.61 -5.70
CA THR A 76 0.81 4.46 -4.57
C THR A 76 1.53 4.07 -3.28
N THR A 77 1.92 2.81 -3.11
CA THR A 77 2.55 2.24 -1.90
C THR A 77 3.71 3.10 -1.43
N VAL A 78 4.62 3.44 -2.34
CA VAL A 78 5.82 4.25 -2.03
C VAL A 78 5.42 5.66 -1.58
N GLY A 79 4.48 6.30 -2.28
CA GLY A 79 4.00 7.64 -1.91
C GLY A 79 3.29 7.65 -0.56
N ASN A 80 2.48 6.63 -0.29
CA ASN A 80 1.76 6.47 0.97
C ASN A 80 2.73 6.25 2.13
N MET A 81 3.76 5.41 1.97
CA MET A 81 4.82 5.24 2.98
C MET A 81 5.59 6.54 3.25
N VAL A 82 5.87 7.34 2.21
CA VAL A 82 6.51 8.66 2.39
C VAL A 82 5.63 9.60 3.22
N ARG A 83 4.34 9.72 2.89
CA ARG A 83 3.40 10.57 3.66
C ARG A 83 3.24 10.09 5.09
N ARG A 84 3.24 8.78 5.31
CA ARG A 84 3.19 8.16 6.65
C ARG A 84 4.41 8.57 7.48
N VAL A 85 5.60 8.51 6.90
CA VAL A 85 6.84 8.95 7.57
C VAL A 85 6.84 10.46 7.83
N LEU A 86 6.35 11.29 6.91
CA LEU A 86 6.19 12.74 7.14
C LEU A 86 5.25 13.03 8.32
N LYS A 87 4.15 12.28 8.44
CA LYS A 87 3.26 12.39 9.61
C LYS A 87 3.97 11.99 10.91
N ILE A 88 4.69 10.86 10.93
CA ILE A 88 5.46 10.42 12.11
C ILE A 88 6.43 11.53 12.55
N ILE A 89 7.12 12.18 11.61
CA ILE A 89 8.04 13.27 11.93
C ILE A 89 7.31 14.45 12.56
N ARG A 90 6.15 14.85 12.02
CA ARG A 90 5.33 15.92 12.62
C ARG A 90 4.85 15.55 14.02
N GLU A 91 4.34 14.34 14.22
CA GLU A 91 3.83 13.90 15.52
C GLU A 91 4.92 13.83 16.58
N GLU A 92 6.09 13.26 16.26
CA GLU A 92 7.21 13.20 17.19
C GLU A 92 7.81 14.59 17.47
N TYR A 93 7.84 15.47 16.47
CA TYR A 93 8.21 16.87 16.67
C TYR A 93 7.21 17.59 17.60
N GLY A 94 5.92 17.46 17.32
CA GLY A 94 4.84 18.05 18.11
C GLY A 94 4.80 17.53 19.55
N ARG A 95 5.11 16.24 19.78
CA ARG A 95 5.24 15.67 21.14
C ARG A 95 6.40 16.28 21.92
N LEU A 96 7.53 16.56 21.27
CA LEU A 96 8.68 17.19 21.92
C LEU A 96 8.50 18.69 22.13
N HIS A 97 7.87 19.38 21.18
CA HIS A 97 7.57 20.80 21.26
C HIS A 97 6.42 21.10 22.25
N GLY A 98 5.37 20.28 22.27
CA GLY A 98 4.27 20.39 23.22
C GLY A 98 4.67 20.07 24.67
N ARG A 99 5.75 19.29 24.87
CA ARG A 99 6.35 19.08 26.20
C ARG A 99 7.05 20.32 26.76
N SER A 100 7.41 21.31 25.94
CA SER A 100 7.90 22.61 26.43
C SER A 100 6.78 23.58 26.85
N ASP A 101 5.55 23.38 26.37
CA ASP A 101 4.40 24.28 26.57
C ASP A 101 3.33 23.67 27.51
N GLU A 102 3.72 23.15 28.69
CA GLU A 102 2.77 22.67 29.72
C GLU A 102 1.87 23.78 30.34
N SER A 103 1.81 24.99 29.78
CA SER A 103 0.97 26.09 30.28
C SER A 103 -0.43 26.21 29.67
N ASP A 104 -0.77 25.49 28.59
CA ASP A 104 -2.03 25.74 27.85
C ASP A 104 -3.01 24.54 27.84
N GLN A 105 -3.35 24.01 29.03
CA GLN A 105 -4.33 22.92 29.18
C GLN A 105 -5.82 23.32 28.96
N GLN A 106 -6.13 24.51 28.42
CA GLN A 106 -7.52 24.96 28.20
C GLN A 106 -7.96 25.07 26.73
N GLU A 107 -7.11 24.77 25.73
CA GLU A 107 -7.45 24.99 24.32
C GLU A 107 -7.87 23.73 23.52
N SER A 108 -8.15 22.60 24.17
CA SER A 108 -8.30 21.31 23.47
C SER A 108 -9.53 21.17 22.56
N LEU A 109 -10.56 22.01 22.72
CA LEU A 109 -11.73 22.02 21.81
C LEU A 109 -11.66 23.13 20.76
N HIS A 110 -11.02 24.26 21.06
CA HIS A 110 -10.90 25.36 20.10
C HIS A 110 -9.81 25.08 19.07
N LYS A 111 -8.64 24.52 19.45
CA LYS A 111 -7.58 24.10 18.52
C LYS A 111 -8.04 23.00 17.54
N LEU A 112 -8.99 22.17 17.94
CA LEU A 112 -9.58 21.13 17.09
C LEU A 112 -10.54 21.71 16.04
N LEU A 113 -11.14 22.88 16.32
CA LEU A 113 -12.04 23.61 15.43
C LEU A 113 -11.34 24.67 14.58
N THR A 114 -10.16 25.15 15.00
CA THR A 114 -9.31 26.12 14.27
C THR A 114 -8.00 25.52 13.73
N SER A 115 -7.91 24.21 13.52
CA SER A 115 -6.77 23.55 12.84
C SER A 115 -6.68 23.87 11.34
N GLY A 116 -7.21 25.02 10.91
CA GLY A 116 -6.86 25.65 9.65
C GLY A 116 -5.64 26.54 9.86
N GLY A 117 -4.45 25.96 9.73
CA GLY A 117 -3.21 26.70 9.49
C GLY A 117 -2.58 27.37 10.71
N LEU A 118 -2.07 26.56 11.66
CA LEU A 118 -0.86 26.98 12.37
C LEU A 118 0.30 26.48 11.51
N SER A 119 1.02 27.42 10.88
CA SER A 119 2.36 27.16 10.37
C SER A 119 3.20 26.73 11.57
N GLU A 120 3.30 25.42 11.81
CA GLU A 120 4.15 24.87 12.85
C GLU A 120 5.58 25.36 12.56
N ASP A 121 6.15 26.15 13.47
CA ASP A 121 7.53 26.57 13.37
C ASP A 121 8.41 25.35 13.62
N PHE A 122 8.67 24.59 12.56
CA PHE A 122 9.60 23.49 12.52
C PHE A 122 11.02 24.04 12.49
N SER A 123 11.42 24.90 13.44
CA SER A 123 12.74 25.53 13.50
C SER A 123 13.55 25.13 14.74
N PHE A 124 12.92 24.46 15.71
CA PHE A 124 13.56 24.08 16.96
C PHE A 124 14.31 22.75 16.79
N HIS A 125 15.55 22.71 17.28
CA HIS A 125 16.37 21.50 17.24
C HIS A 125 16.19 20.70 18.53
N PHE A 126 15.77 19.44 18.39
CA PHE A 126 15.68 18.47 19.49
C PHE A 126 16.65 17.31 19.24
N ALA A 127 17.65 17.15 20.10
CA ALA A 127 18.59 16.03 20.05
C ALA A 127 17.92 14.63 20.07
N PRO A 128 16.84 14.36 20.85
CA PRO A 128 16.21 13.03 20.87
C PRO A 128 15.33 12.75 19.64
N LEU A 129 14.95 13.75 18.86
CA LEU A 129 13.99 13.60 17.75
C LEU A 129 14.44 12.54 16.73
N LYS A 130 15.73 12.51 16.41
CA LYS A 130 16.27 11.50 15.48
C LYS A 130 16.09 10.08 16.00
N ALA A 131 16.32 9.85 17.29
CA ALA A 131 16.17 8.53 17.89
C ALA A 131 14.70 8.10 17.90
N ASN A 132 13.80 8.99 18.32
CA ASN A 132 12.36 8.74 18.34
C ASN A 132 11.81 8.41 16.94
N ILE A 133 12.19 9.16 15.91
CA ILE A 133 11.75 8.90 14.53
C ILE A 133 12.22 7.52 14.06
N ILE A 134 13.47 7.15 14.37
CA ILE A 134 14.00 5.83 13.98
C ILE A 134 13.25 4.71 14.70
N GLU A 135 12.94 4.88 15.99
CA GLU A 135 12.13 3.94 16.77
C GLU A 135 10.73 3.78 16.18
N ALA A 136 10.04 4.89 15.89
CA ALA A 136 8.70 4.88 15.28
C ALA A 136 8.68 4.24 13.88
N ILE A 137 9.72 4.45 13.06
CA ILE A 137 9.83 3.77 11.75
C ILE A 137 10.08 2.27 11.93
N ASN A 138 10.85 1.85 12.95
CA ASN A 138 11.04 0.43 13.23
C ASN A 138 9.76 -0.22 13.76
N GLU A 139 8.98 0.47 14.57
CA GLU A 139 7.66 0.02 15.01
C GLU A 139 6.72 -0.18 13.80
N LEU A 140 6.68 0.80 12.89
CA LEU A 140 5.91 0.69 11.65
C LEU A 140 6.36 -0.48 10.76
N LEU A 141 7.67 -0.75 10.69
CA LEU A 141 8.20 -1.91 9.95
C LEU A 141 7.71 -3.24 10.56
N VAL A 142 7.72 -3.36 11.89
CA VAL A 142 7.22 -4.56 12.59
C VAL A 142 5.71 -4.71 12.40
N GLU A 143 4.95 -3.60 12.44
CA GLU A 143 3.51 -3.60 12.16
C GLU A 143 3.23 -4.10 10.73
N LEU A 144 4.02 -3.64 9.76
CA LEU A 144 3.87 -4.01 8.35
C LEU A 144 4.09 -5.52 8.13
N GLU A 145 5.13 -6.09 8.75
CA GLU A 145 5.43 -7.53 8.67
C GLU A 145 4.33 -8.41 9.29
N GLY A 146 3.64 -7.93 10.33
CA GLY A 146 2.53 -8.66 10.97
C GLY A 146 1.16 -8.50 10.28
N THR A 147 1.06 -7.66 9.25
CA THR A 147 -0.23 -7.27 8.65
C THR A 147 -0.98 -8.46 8.04
N MET A 148 -0.29 -9.32 7.29
CA MET A 148 -0.92 -10.47 6.63
C MET A 148 -1.45 -11.50 7.65
N GLU A 149 -0.70 -11.76 8.72
CA GLU A 149 -1.11 -12.69 9.79
C GLU A 149 -2.34 -12.15 10.54
N ASN A 150 -2.36 -10.85 10.82
CA ASN A 150 -3.50 -10.18 11.48
C ASN A 150 -4.77 -10.25 10.64
N ILE A 151 -4.66 -10.03 9.32
CA ILE A 151 -5.79 -10.16 8.39
C ILE A 151 -6.26 -11.61 8.30
N ALA A 152 -5.33 -12.57 8.16
CA ALA A 152 -5.65 -13.98 8.08
C ALA A 152 -6.34 -14.50 9.36
N ALA A 153 -5.96 -14.00 10.54
CA ALA A 153 -6.61 -14.35 11.80
C ALA A 153 -8.11 -13.99 11.84
N GLN A 154 -8.52 -12.92 11.14
CA GLN A 154 -9.92 -12.49 11.04
C GLN A 154 -10.76 -13.36 10.09
N ALA A 155 -10.13 -14.24 9.30
CA ALA A 155 -10.82 -15.01 8.26
C ALA A 155 -11.95 -15.90 8.80
N LEU A 156 -11.82 -16.41 10.02
CA LEU A 156 -12.81 -17.27 10.65
C LEU A 156 -14.09 -16.55 11.05
N GLU A 157 -14.04 -15.23 11.23
CA GLU A 157 -15.23 -14.42 11.52
C GLU A 157 -16.05 -14.21 10.25
N HIS A 158 -15.37 -14.12 9.10
CA HIS A 158 -16.00 -13.80 7.83
C HIS A 158 -16.38 -15.01 6.98
N ILE A 159 -15.65 -16.13 7.00
CA ILE A 159 -15.91 -17.24 6.05
C ILE A 159 -16.62 -18.39 6.74
N HIS A 160 -17.85 -18.72 6.36
CA HIS A 160 -18.59 -19.86 6.92
C HIS A 160 -18.50 -21.12 6.07
N SER A 161 -18.81 -22.27 6.67
CA SER A 161 -18.82 -23.56 5.95
C SER A 161 -19.90 -23.60 4.88
N ASN A 162 -19.61 -24.25 3.76
CA ASN A 162 -20.48 -24.37 2.58
C ASN A 162 -20.84 -23.04 1.91
N GLU A 163 -20.05 -21.99 2.12
CA GLU A 163 -20.15 -20.76 1.32
C GLU A 163 -19.46 -20.91 -0.03
N VAL A 164 -19.92 -20.13 -1.01
CA VAL A 164 -19.26 -19.95 -2.30
C VAL A 164 -18.66 -18.55 -2.31
N ILE A 165 -17.33 -18.47 -2.29
CA ILE A 165 -16.57 -17.23 -2.34
C ILE A 165 -16.06 -17.05 -3.76
N MET A 166 -16.10 -15.84 -4.29
CA MET A 166 -15.50 -15.51 -5.56
C MET A 166 -14.33 -14.56 -5.36
N THR A 167 -13.25 -14.71 -6.10
CA THR A 167 -12.07 -13.83 -6.11
C THR A 167 -11.62 -13.61 -7.55
N ILE A 168 -10.87 -12.53 -7.80
CA ILE A 168 -10.33 -12.20 -9.12
C ILE A 168 -8.81 -12.05 -9.04
N GLY A 169 -8.11 -12.54 -10.06
CA GLY A 169 -6.66 -12.42 -10.18
C GLY A 169 -5.90 -13.15 -9.05
N TYR A 170 -4.75 -12.60 -8.68
CA TYR A 170 -3.88 -13.16 -7.64
C TYR A 170 -3.54 -12.12 -6.58
N SER A 171 -3.95 -12.38 -5.33
CA SER A 171 -3.53 -11.60 -4.15
C SER A 171 -3.02 -12.54 -3.07
N ARG A 172 -1.82 -12.25 -2.55
CA ARG A 172 -1.19 -13.03 -1.47
C ARG A 172 -1.96 -12.90 -0.16
N THR A 173 -2.52 -11.72 0.11
CA THR A 173 -3.33 -11.46 1.31
C THR A 173 -4.60 -12.30 1.28
N VAL A 174 -5.33 -12.28 0.15
CA VAL A 174 -6.55 -13.10 -0.01
C VAL A 174 -6.22 -14.60 -0.01
N GLU A 175 -5.11 -15.01 -0.62
CA GLU A 175 -4.63 -16.39 -0.57
C GLU A 175 -4.41 -16.84 0.88
N ALA A 176 -3.66 -16.07 1.68
CA ALA A 176 -3.41 -16.38 3.09
C ALA A 176 -4.70 -16.40 3.91
N PHE A 177 -5.61 -15.45 3.67
CA PHE A 177 -6.91 -15.35 4.32
C PHE A 177 -7.78 -16.60 4.07
N LEU A 178 -7.88 -17.05 2.81
CA LEU A 178 -8.64 -18.24 2.44
C LEU A 178 -7.99 -19.52 3.01
N LYS A 179 -6.66 -19.61 2.97
CA LYS A 179 -5.93 -20.76 3.56
C LYS A 179 -6.15 -20.88 5.06
N GLU A 180 -6.15 -19.76 5.79
CA GLU A 180 -6.38 -19.79 7.24
C GLU A 180 -7.81 -20.24 7.58
N ALA A 181 -8.81 -19.77 6.82
CA ALA A 181 -10.19 -20.23 6.98
C ALA A 181 -10.35 -21.73 6.65
N ALA A 182 -9.65 -22.21 5.62
CA ALA A 182 -9.74 -23.60 5.15
C ALA A 182 -9.27 -24.64 6.17
N ARG A 183 -8.39 -24.24 7.10
CA ARG A 183 -7.93 -25.12 8.20
C ARG A 183 -9.07 -25.62 9.08
N LYS A 184 -10.14 -24.82 9.25
CA LYS A 184 -11.27 -25.15 10.14
C LYS A 184 -12.58 -25.37 9.40
N ARG A 185 -12.75 -24.82 8.20
CA ARG A 185 -14.03 -24.82 7.46
C ARG A 185 -13.83 -25.28 6.03
N LYS A 186 -14.82 -25.99 5.49
CA LYS A 186 -14.87 -26.36 4.07
C LYS A 186 -15.81 -25.41 3.34
N PHE A 187 -15.36 -24.85 2.23
CA PHE A 187 -16.11 -23.92 1.39
C PHE A 187 -15.57 -24.02 -0.04
N HIS A 188 -16.30 -23.42 -0.97
CA HIS A 188 -15.96 -23.41 -2.39
C HIS A 188 -15.45 -22.04 -2.80
N VAL A 189 -14.38 -21.99 -3.61
CA VAL A 189 -13.81 -20.74 -4.12
C VAL A 189 -13.86 -20.73 -5.64
N ILE A 190 -14.35 -19.62 -6.18
CA ILE A 190 -14.40 -19.35 -7.60
C ILE A 190 -13.34 -18.30 -7.91
N VAL A 191 -12.39 -18.63 -8.77
CA VAL A 191 -11.29 -17.73 -9.14
C VAL A 191 -11.47 -17.29 -10.59
N ALA A 192 -11.70 -15.99 -10.80
CA ALA A 192 -11.65 -15.37 -12.11
C ALA A 192 -10.18 -15.11 -12.49
N GLU A 193 -9.78 -15.49 -13.71
CA GLU A 193 -8.37 -15.55 -14.11
C GLU A 193 -7.69 -14.19 -14.29
N CYS A 194 -8.43 -13.08 -14.41
CA CYS A 194 -7.89 -11.74 -14.68
C CYS A 194 -7.06 -11.73 -15.98
N ALA A 195 -7.77 -11.92 -17.10
CA ALA A 195 -7.23 -11.76 -18.43
C ALA A 195 -6.77 -10.30 -18.64
N PRO A 196 -5.65 -10.06 -19.33
CA PRO A 196 -4.96 -11.00 -20.22
C PRO A 196 -3.86 -11.85 -19.57
N PHE A 197 -3.39 -11.52 -18.36
CA PHE A 197 -2.22 -12.17 -17.75
C PHE A 197 -2.52 -13.51 -17.05
N CYS A 198 -3.80 -13.84 -16.86
CA CYS A 198 -4.27 -15.10 -16.29
C CYS A 198 -3.64 -15.46 -14.92
N GLN A 199 -3.30 -14.46 -14.11
CA GLN A 199 -2.62 -14.63 -12.83
C GLN A 199 -3.45 -15.46 -11.83
N GLY A 200 -4.78 -15.46 -11.96
CA GLY A 200 -5.66 -16.26 -11.10
C GLY A 200 -5.44 -17.76 -11.19
N HIS A 201 -4.79 -18.26 -12.25
CA HIS A 201 -4.43 -19.68 -12.37
C HIS A 201 -3.44 -20.09 -11.28
N GLU A 202 -2.46 -19.25 -10.98
CA GLU A 202 -1.49 -19.50 -9.90
C GLU A 202 -2.18 -19.56 -8.54
N MET A 203 -3.12 -18.63 -8.29
CA MET A 203 -3.95 -18.63 -7.08
C MET A 203 -4.71 -19.93 -6.91
N ALA A 204 -5.40 -20.37 -7.96
CA ALA A 204 -6.22 -21.58 -7.93
C ALA A 204 -5.39 -22.83 -7.67
N VAL A 205 -4.21 -22.94 -8.30
CA VAL A 205 -3.26 -24.04 -8.05
C VAL A 205 -2.82 -24.04 -6.58
N ASN A 206 -2.49 -22.87 -6.02
CA ASN A 206 -2.02 -22.78 -4.63
C ASN A 206 -3.14 -23.06 -3.61
N LEU A 207 -4.38 -22.67 -3.88
CA LEU A 207 -5.53 -23.00 -3.04
C LEU A 207 -5.90 -24.49 -3.15
N SER A 208 -5.83 -25.08 -4.35
CA SER A 208 -6.11 -26.50 -4.57
C SER A 208 -5.11 -27.41 -3.85
N LYS A 209 -3.83 -27.00 -3.74
CA LYS A 209 -2.81 -27.74 -2.96
C LYS A 209 -3.17 -27.84 -1.48
N GLU A 210 -3.88 -26.86 -0.94
CA GLU A 210 -4.34 -26.83 0.45
C GLU A 210 -5.69 -27.55 0.65
N GLY A 211 -6.23 -28.19 -0.39
CA GLY A 211 -7.47 -28.97 -0.32
C GLY A 211 -8.75 -28.14 -0.36
N ILE A 212 -8.67 -26.88 -0.82
CA ILE A 212 -9.83 -26.02 -1.04
C ILE A 212 -10.45 -26.37 -2.40
N GLU A 213 -11.77 -26.57 -2.44
CA GLU A 213 -12.48 -26.77 -3.70
C GLU A 213 -12.47 -25.47 -4.51
N THR A 214 -11.72 -25.45 -5.60
CA THR A 214 -11.53 -24.25 -6.43
C THR A 214 -12.02 -24.48 -7.85
N THR A 215 -12.73 -23.49 -8.40
CA THR A 215 -13.18 -23.45 -9.80
C THR A 215 -12.58 -22.23 -10.47
N VAL A 216 -11.82 -22.43 -11.55
CA VAL A 216 -11.30 -21.33 -12.37
C VAL A 216 -12.30 -20.98 -13.46
N MET A 217 -12.49 -19.69 -13.72
CA MET A 217 -13.34 -19.20 -14.79
C MET A 217 -12.73 -18.02 -15.54
N THR A 218 -13.23 -17.79 -16.75
CA THR A 218 -12.93 -16.61 -17.54
C THR A 218 -13.69 -15.40 -16.99
N ASP A 219 -13.14 -14.20 -17.18
CA ASP A 219 -13.75 -12.97 -16.67
C ASP A 219 -15.13 -12.69 -17.33
N ALA A 220 -15.35 -13.18 -18.55
CA ALA A 220 -16.65 -13.09 -19.23
C ALA A 220 -17.76 -13.87 -18.52
N ALA A 221 -17.42 -14.91 -17.75
CA ALA A 221 -18.38 -15.74 -17.04
C ALA A 221 -18.77 -15.18 -15.66
N ILE A 222 -18.13 -14.09 -15.20
CA ILE A 222 -18.37 -13.49 -13.87
C ILE A 222 -19.86 -13.26 -13.68
N PHE A 223 -20.51 -12.52 -14.58
CA PHE A 223 -21.93 -12.16 -14.47
C PHE A 223 -22.87 -13.38 -14.41
N ALA A 224 -22.56 -14.45 -15.14
CA ALA A 224 -23.39 -15.67 -15.14
C ALA A 224 -23.34 -16.39 -13.79
N VAL A 225 -22.22 -16.30 -13.08
CA VAL A 225 -21.99 -17.01 -11.82
C VAL A 225 -22.28 -16.14 -10.59
N MET A 226 -22.36 -14.81 -10.74
CA MET A 226 -22.69 -13.88 -9.64
C MET A 226 -23.99 -14.25 -8.89
N SER A 227 -24.97 -14.88 -9.55
CA SER A 227 -26.21 -15.34 -8.88
C SER A 227 -26.01 -16.39 -7.78
N ARG A 228 -24.83 -17.03 -7.72
CA ARG A 228 -24.49 -18.12 -6.79
C ARG A 228 -23.39 -17.74 -5.80
N VAL A 229 -22.82 -16.54 -5.92
CA VAL A 229 -21.69 -16.09 -5.13
C VAL A 229 -22.20 -15.35 -3.90
N ASN A 230 -21.66 -15.69 -2.72
CA ASN A 230 -22.05 -15.04 -1.48
C ASN A 230 -21.18 -13.80 -1.17
N LYS A 231 -19.89 -13.83 -1.56
CA LYS A 231 -18.89 -12.81 -1.22
C LYS A 231 -17.89 -12.61 -2.35
N PHE A 232 -17.48 -11.36 -2.54
CA PHE A 232 -16.49 -10.94 -3.54
C PHE A 232 -15.53 -9.92 -2.90
N PRO A 233 -14.26 -10.27 -2.63
CA PRO A 233 -13.23 -9.33 -2.23
C PRO A 233 -12.63 -8.65 -3.47
N SER A 234 -12.58 -7.33 -3.45
CA SER A 234 -11.87 -6.50 -4.44
C SER A 234 -10.81 -5.68 -3.73
N GLU A 235 -9.60 -5.63 -4.27
CA GLU A 235 -8.49 -4.78 -3.78
C GLU A 235 -8.24 -3.64 -4.80
N GLU A 236 -7.79 -2.47 -4.31
CA GLU A 236 -7.83 -1.17 -4.99
C GLU A 236 -6.45 -0.65 -5.46
N ASP A 237 -6.42 0.11 -6.57
CA ASP A 237 -5.83 1.47 -6.64
C ASP A 237 -6.01 2.14 -8.03
N SER A 238 -6.13 3.48 -8.06
CA SER A 238 -6.51 4.27 -9.26
C SER A 238 -5.35 4.97 -9.97
N PHE A 239 -5.16 4.63 -11.26
CA PHE A 239 -4.82 5.45 -12.46
C PHE A 239 -4.38 4.42 -13.51
N HIS A 240 -5.30 4.03 -14.42
CA HIS A 240 -5.12 2.91 -15.35
C HIS A 240 -3.69 2.82 -15.89
N LYS A 241 -2.94 1.79 -15.47
CA LYS A 241 -1.63 1.50 -16.03
C LYS A 241 -1.85 0.76 -17.34
N PHE A 242 -1.52 1.41 -18.45
CA PHE A 242 -1.52 0.77 -19.75
C PHE A 242 -0.24 -0.05 -19.92
N VAL A 243 -0.41 -1.33 -20.24
CA VAL A 243 0.69 -2.23 -20.58
C VAL A 243 0.71 -2.45 -22.09
N ALA A 244 1.79 -3.04 -22.58
CA ALA A 244 1.93 -3.42 -23.98
C ALA A 244 0.71 -4.24 -24.43
N PRO A 245 0.12 -3.90 -25.60
CA PRO A 245 -1.07 -4.58 -26.10
C PRO A 245 -0.80 -6.01 -26.60
N GLU A 246 0.46 -6.46 -26.61
CA GLU A 246 0.88 -7.80 -27.03
C GLU A 246 0.09 -8.92 -26.32
N GLU A 247 -0.22 -8.71 -25.04
CA GLU A 247 -0.95 -9.65 -24.20
C GLU A 247 -2.43 -9.78 -24.61
N VAL A 248 -2.98 -8.75 -25.26
CA VAL A 248 -4.37 -8.72 -25.74
C VAL A 248 -4.43 -9.13 -27.21
N LEU A 249 -3.53 -8.59 -28.03
CA LEU A 249 -3.43 -8.89 -29.45
C LEU A 249 -1.94 -9.05 -29.83
N PRO A 250 -1.50 -10.27 -30.17
CA PRO A 250 -0.09 -10.53 -30.42
C PRO A 250 0.37 -9.88 -31.73
N PHE A 251 1.66 -9.54 -31.80
CA PHE A 251 2.26 -8.90 -32.97
C PHE A 251 2.18 -9.75 -34.25
N THR A 252 1.90 -11.04 -34.13
CA THR A 252 1.73 -11.98 -35.25
C THR A 252 0.57 -11.65 -36.18
N GLU A 253 -0.39 -10.83 -35.73
CA GLU A 253 -1.57 -10.46 -36.53
C GLU A 253 -1.27 -9.44 -37.65
N GLY A 254 -0.07 -8.84 -37.68
CA GLY A 254 0.48 -8.13 -38.84
C GLY A 254 -0.42 -7.03 -39.42
N ASP A 255 -0.99 -7.28 -40.60
CA ASP A 255 -1.67 -6.30 -41.47
C ASP A 255 -2.86 -5.57 -40.82
N ILE A 256 -3.49 -6.14 -39.78
CA ILE A 256 -4.61 -5.51 -39.09
C ILE A 256 -4.18 -4.53 -37.98
N LEU A 257 -2.94 -4.61 -37.50
CA LEU A 257 -2.45 -3.80 -36.38
C LEU A 257 -2.39 -2.30 -36.72
N GLU A 258 -2.24 -1.94 -38.00
CA GLU A 258 -2.23 -0.54 -38.44
C GLU A 258 -3.61 0.14 -38.28
N LYS A 259 -4.70 -0.64 -38.31
CA LYS A 259 -6.08 -0.12 -38.31
C LYS A 259 -6.81 -0.28 -36.97
N VAL A 260 -6.21 -0.97 -36.01
CA VAL A 260 -6.83 -1.28 -34.72
C VAL A 260 -6.10 -0.55 -33.60
N SER A 261 -6.86 0.16 -32.76
CA SER A 261 -6.34 0.76 -31.53
C SER A 261 -6.61 -0.18 -30.36
N VAL A 262 -5.58 -0.91 -29.94
CA VAL A 262 -5.66 -1.86 -28.81
C VAL A 262 -5.23 -1.15 -27.53
N HIS A 263 -6.08 -1.23 -26.51
CA HIS A 263 -5.81 -0.71 -25.17
C HIS A 263 -5.78 -1.86 -24.17
N CYS A 264 -4.76 -1.91 -23.32
CA CYS A 264 -4.61 -2.90 -22.25
C CYS A 264 -4.48 -2.21 -20.88
N PRO A 265 -5.60 -1.75 -20.28
CA PRO A 265 -5.59 -1.26 -18.91
C PRO A 265 -5.46 -2.44 -17.93
N VAL A 266 -4.53 -2.34 -16.98
CA VAL A 266 -4.29 -3.40 -15.97
C VAL A 266 -5.05 -3.16 -14.66
N PHE A 267 -5.37 -1.91 -14.36
CA PHE A 267 -6.15 -1.52 -13.18
C PHE A 267 -7.49 -0.98 -13.62
N ASP A 268 -8.54 -1.22 -12.85
CA ASP A 268 -9.89 -0.69 -13.07
C ASP A 268 -10.38 0.08 -11.83
N TYR A 269 -11.36 0.94 -12.00
CA TYR A 269 -11.94 1.74 -10.92
C TYR A 269 -13.25 1.14 -10.41
N VAL A 270 -13.29 0.77 -9.14
CA VAL A 270 -14.50 0.35 -8.44
C VAL A 270 -15.05 1.51 -7.62
N PRO A 271 -16.29 1.97 -7.86
CA PRO A 271 -16.93 2.98 -7.03
C PRO A 271 -17.09 2.52 -5.57
N PRO A 272 -16.92 3.42 -4.58
CA PRO A 272 -17.00 3.06 -3.16
C PRO A 272 -18.37 2.51 -2.74
N ASP A 273 -19.44 2.86 -3.47
CA ASP A 273 -20.80 2.36 -3.22
C ASP A 273 -20.96 0.86 -3.48
N LEU A 274 -20.03 0.25 -4.22
CA LEU A 274 -20.02 -1.20 -4.49
C LEU A 274 -19.24 -2.00 -3.45
N ILE A 275 -18.46 -1.32 -2.59
CA ILE A 275 -17.66 -1.96 -1.56
C ILE A 275 -18.46 -2.03 -0.28
N THR A 276 -18.57 -3.22 0.31
CA THR A 276 -19.35 -3.43 1.53
C THR A 276 -18.51 -3.33 2.79
N LEU A 277 -17.28 -3.88 2.75
CA LEU A 277 -16.40 -3.99 3.90
C LEU A 277 -14.93 -4.03 3.46
N PHE A 278 -14.09 -3.25 4.13
CA PHE A 278 -12.64 -3.36 4.06
C PHE A 278 -12.13 -4.19 5.23
N ILE A 279 -11.33 -5.22 4.97
CA ILE A 279 -10.65 -6.00 6.00
C ILE A 279 -9.21 -5.51 6.07
N SER A 280 -8.84 -4.94 7.22
CA SER A 280 -7.50 -4.39 7.48
C SER A 280 -6.86 -5.06 8.69
N ASN A 281 -5.57 -4.81 8.94
CA ASN A 281 -4.87 -5.33 10.13
C ASN A 281 -5.53 -4.92 11.46
N ILE A 282 -6.20 -3.76 11.50
CA ILE A 282 -6.91 -3.27 12.68
C ILE A 282 -8.36 -3.79 12.80
N GLY A 283 -8.87 -4.46 11.76
CA GLY A 283 -10.23 -5.02 11.73
C GLY A 283 -11.03 -4.67 10.48
N GLY A 284 -12.32 -5.01 10.51
CA GLY A 284 -13.30 -4.71 9.47
C GLY A 284 -13.83 -3.27 9.56
N ASN A 285 -13.67 -2.48 8.49
CA ASN A 285 -14.10 -1.09 8.40
C ASN A 285 -15.08 -0.89 7.24
N ALA A 286 -16.13 -0.08 7.45
CA ALA A 286 -17.01 0.34 6.37
C ALA A 286 -16.32 1.38 5.46
N PRO A 287 -16.71 1.52 4.18
CA PRO A 287 -16.15 2.55 3.29
C PRO A 287 -16.27 3.97 3.85
N SER A 288 -17.36 4.24 4.57
CA SER A 288 -17.57 5.53 5.23
C SER A 288 -16.58 5.79 6.37
N TYR A 289 -15.85 4.80 6.89
CA TYR A 289 -14.85 5.00 7.93
C TYR A 289 -13.46 5.34 7.36
N ILE A 290 -13.23 5.13 6.06
CA ILE A 290 -11.93 5.32 5.42
C ILE A 290 -11.45 6.77 5.50
N TYR A 291 -12.35 7.77 5.42
CA TYR A 291 -11.95 9.18 5.59
C TYR A 291 -11.30 9.44 6.95
N ARG A 292 -11.79 8.75 8.00
CA ARG A 292 -11.25 8.87 9.34
C ARG A 292 -9.87 8.22 9.42
N LEU A 293 -9.71 7.04 8.84
CA LEU A 293 -8.39 6.41 8.70
C LEU A 293 -7.42 7.32 7.94
N MET A 294 -7.85 7.99 6.87
CA MET A 294 -6.98 8.95 6.17
C MET A 294 -6.55 10.09 7.09
N SER A 295 -7.46 10.64 7.90
CA SER A 295 -7.13 11.71 8.86
C SER A 295 -6.24 11.23 10.02
N GLU A 296 -6.38 9.97 10.45
CA GLU A 296 -5.57 9.33 11.49
C GLU A 296 -4.22 8.87 10.94
N LEU A 297 -4.11 8.56 9.65
CA LEU A 297 -2.90 8.01 9.05
C LEU A 297 -2.01 9.01 8.30
N TYR A 298 -2.61 10.06 7.74
CA TYR A 298 -1.93 11.08 6.94
C TYR A 298 -2.20 12.49 7.48
N HIS A 299 -1.35 13.43 7.10
CA HIS A 299 -1.55 14.85 7.37
C HIS A 299 -2.22 15.49 6.15
N PRO A 300 -3.18 16.42 6.31
CA PRO A 300 -3.87 17.06 5.17
C PRO A 300 -2.96 17.86 4.21
N ASP A 301 -1.75 18.20 4.66
CA ASP A 301 -0.78 19.02 3.89
C ASP A 301 0.24 18.20 3.06
N ASP A 302 0.17 16.87 3.05
CA ASP A 302 1.05 15.98 2.24
C ASP A 302 0.29 15.10 1.25
#